data_AF-M5U6V9-F1
#
_entry.id   AF-M5U6V9-F1
#
_cell.length_a   1.000
_cell.length_b   1.000
_cell.length_c   1.000
_cell.angle_alpha   90.00
_cell.angle_beta   90.00
_cell.angle_gamma   90.00
#
_symmetry.space_group_name_H-M   'P 1'
#
loop_
_entity.id
_entity.type
_entity.pdbx_description
1 polymer ?
#
loop_
_entity_poly.entity_id
_entity_poly.type
_entity_poly.pdbx_seq_one_letter_code
_entity_poly.pdbx_strand_id
1 'polypeptide(L)'
;MEHNVTTLTIDPRSPLLNDPAGRGDRGAALGSVLDLFPGLVSANTLDLHTVVHDHSTRPGYDAIRQRLEFGVTEGIAPEWFSPKERTAEALAKRPVIAGRSASIDYYLSQRNTPPLYGMGDIEKISAGQLRTLALTQSRASGGRVTGRVAGKYGWRGQVETLAGFVVGACATELGLNVGEVARQAADPADPRYRSLAPDISPTQVADLTRYVAELPAPPKQVLSSEERKRVRRGEIIFNAVGCSVCHVRDLRPASGIYSDLLLHDMGKELQDPLPAPMLELTGFQSAEPTSAYQHQYGRGSASSYGSGRRSKRGNSRSNGGRPGPKEMGPNELGRNELGRNELGTMVSTVMPAAVALDYPDQPQFPWGSVTHADLQGKARNSWDALQREWKTPPLWGVADSAPYLHDGRAKTLTDAIEWHGGEAAHAKRKFVNLSDGQTELLLEFLNSLKAPSE
;
A
#
# COMPACT_ATOMS: atom_id res chain seq x y z
N MET A 1 17.69 -8.21 -3.94
CA MET A 1 16.59 -7.47 -4.59
C MET A 1 15.78 -8.33 -5.55
N GLU A 2 15.99 -9.65 -5.56
CA GLU A 2 15.37 -10.56 -6.54
C GLU A 2 13.84 -10.57 -6.47
N HIS A 3 13.26 -10.10 -5.38
CA HIS A 3 11.81 -10.08 -5.14
C HIS A 3 11.14 -8.73 -5.43
N ASN A 4 11.87 -7.73 -5.91
CA ASN A 4 11.28 -6.46 -6.30
C ASN A 4 10.51 -6.57 -7.62
N VAL A 5 9.35 -5.92 -7.67
CA VAL A 5 8.51 -5.83 -8.87
C VAL A 5 8.63 -4.43 -9.47
N THR A 6 8.72 -4.35 -10.81
CA THR A 6 8.66 -3.07 -11.52
C THR A 6 7.22 -2.66 -11.77
N THR A 7 6.86 -1.42 -11.45
CA THR A 7 5.53 -0.85 -11.72
C THR A 7 5.64 0.26 -12.76
N LEU A 8 4.70 0.30 -13.70
CA LEU A 8 4.51 1.36 -14.68
C LEU A 8 3.33 2.23 -14.22
N THR A 9 3.49 3.55 -14.19
CA THR A 9 2.42 4.50 -13.85
C THR A 9 2.38 5.63 -14.89
N ILE A 10 1.21 5.96 -15.42
CA ILE A 10 1.00 7.11 -16.30
C ILE A 10 0.86 8.38 -15.47
N ASP A 11 1.50 9.48 -15.89
CA ASP A 11 1.24 10.79 -15.31
C ASP A 11 -0.16 11.29 -15.70
N PRO A 12 -1.07 11.56 -14.75
CA PRO A 12 -2.40 12.11 -15.04
C PRO A 12 -2.36 13.49 -15.74
N ARG A 13 -1.22 14.18 -15.74
CA ARG A 13 -1.02 15.46 -16.44
C ARG A 13 -0.73 15.29 -17.93
N SER A 14 -0.50 14.06 -18.40
CA SER A 14 -0.25 13.77 -19.82
C SER A 14 -1.31 14.45 -20.70
N PRO A 15 -0.92 15.25 -21.70
CA PRO A 15 -1.86 15.99 -22.55
C PRO A 15 -2.95 15.10 -23.18
N LEU A 16 -2.59 13.86 -23.52
CA LEU A 16 -3.51 12.88 -24.09
C LEU A 16 -4.68 12.49 -23.16
N LEU A 17 -4.51 12.65 -21.84
CA LEU A 17 -5.54 12.37 -20.84
C LEU A 17 -6.45 13.57 -20.56
N ASN A 18 -6.03 14.77 -20.97
CA ASN A 18 -6.64 16.04 -20.58
C ASN A 18 -7.46 16.71 -21.71
N ASP A 19 -7.81 16.02 -22.81
CA ASP A 19 -8.67 16.57 -23.86
C ASP A 19 -10.15 16.66 -23.41
N PRO A 20 -10.67 17.87 -23.09
CA PRO A 20 -12.04 18.06 -22.61
C PRO A 20 -13.03 18.26 -23.77
N ALA A 21 -12.55 18.44 -25.01
CA ALA A 21 -13.35 18.78 -26.16
C ALA A 21 -13.51 17.52 -27.04
N GLY A 22 -14.46 16.65 -26.69
CA GLY A 22 -14.77 15.39 -27.38
C GLY A 22 -15.08 15.51 -28.89
N ARG A 23 -14.04 15.79 -29.68
CA ARG A 23 -13.97 15.74 -31.14
C ARG A 23 -12.62 15.17 -31.62
N GLY A 24 -11.67 14.92 -30.71
CA GLY A 24 -10.45 14.14 -30.95
C GLY A 24 -10.53 12.75 -30.30
N ASP A 25 -10.90 11.78 -31.12
CA ASP A 25 -10.72 10.33 -30.98
C ASP A 25 -10.23 9.75 -29.63
N ARG A 26 -11.15 9.40 -28.71
CA ARG A 26 -10.84 8.51 -27.56
C ARG A 26 -10.16 7.20 -27.99
N GLY A 27 -10.37 6.77 -29.24
CA GLY A 27 -9.69 5.63 -29.84
C GLY A 27 -8.20 5.87 -30.07
N ALA A 28 -7.78 7.10 -30.41
CA ALA A 28 -6.37 7.45 -30.58
C ALA A 28 -5.64 7.52 -29.23
N ALA A 29 -6.31 8.00 -28.18
CA ALA A 29 -5.77 7.97 -26.82
C ALA A 29 -5.56 6.53 -26.33
N LEU A 30 -6.58 5.68 -26.51
CA LEU A 30 -6.50 4.26 -26.18
C LEU A 30 -5.44 3.53 -27.03
N GLY A 31 -5.35 3.84 -28.33
CA GLY A 31 -4.34 3.29 -29.24
C GLY A 31 -2.92 3.63 -28.79
N SER A 32 -2.66 4.88 -28.42
CA SER A 32 -1.33 5.30 -27.92
C SER A 32 -0.98 4.63 -26.59
N VAL A 33 -1.95 4.41 -25.70
CA VAL A 33 -1.74 3.64 -24.46
C VAL A 33 -1.44 2.17 -24.77
N LEU A 34 -2.16 1.55 -25.71
CA LEU A 34 -1.90 0.18 -26.16
C LEU A 34 -0.51 0.04 -26.78
N ASP A 35 -0.09 1.03 -27.56
CA ASP A 35 1.24 1.10 -28.16
C ASP A 35 2.34 1.30 -27.11
N LEU A 36 2.07 2.06 -26.05
CA LEU A 36 2.95 2.13 -24.88
C LEU A 36 3.01 0.77 -24.17
N PHE A 37 1.90 0.36 -23.55
CA PHE A 37 1.84 -0.87 -22.76
C PHE A 37 0.40 -1.41 -22.68
N PRO A 38 0.09 -2.54 -23.34
CA PRO A 38 -1.28 -3.06 -23.41
C PRO A 38 -1.91 -3.40 -22.05
N GLY A 39 -1.10 -3.79 -21.07
CA GLY A 39 -1.54 -4.09 -19.70
C GLY A 39 -2.14 -2.92 -18.92
N LEU A 40 -2.14 -1.70 -19.48
CA LEU A 40 -2.83 -0.53 -18.94
C LEU A 40 -4.29 -0.44 -19.43
N VAL A 41 -4.76 -1.39 -20.25
CA VAL A 41 -6.11 -1.40 -20.80
C VAL A 41 -6.82 -2.70 -20.45
N SER A 42 -7.98 -2.60 -19.81
CA SER A 42 -8.84 -3.75 -19.51
C SER A 42 -10.29 -3.44 -19.85
N ALA A 43 -10.94 -4.26 -20.69
CA ALA A 43 -12.37 -4.08 -21.04
C ALA A 43 -12.75 -2.63 -21.45
N ASN A 44 -11.87 -1.95 -22.20
CA ASN A 44 -11.98 -0.55 -22.63
C ASN A 44 -11.87 0.51 -21.53
N THR A 45 -11.44 0.15 -20.31
CA THR A 45 -11.02 1.10 -19.29
C THR A 45 -9.51 1.26 -19.29
N LEU A 46 -9.06 2.49 -19.04
CA LEU A 46 -7.67 2.83 -18.81
C LEU A 46 -7.34 2.67 -17.33
N ASP A 47 -6.36 1.83 -17.02
CA ASP A 47 -5.71 1.77 -15.72
C ASP A 47 -4.46 2.65 -15.77
N LEU A 48 -4.31 3.57 -14.79
CA LEU A 48 -3.16 4.48 -14.75
C LEU A 48 -1.87 3.79 -14.28
N HIS A 49 -1.93 2.54 -13.85
CA HIS A 49 -0.75 1.79 -13.46
C HIS A 49 -0.92 0.30 -13.74
N THR A 50 0.20 -0.38 -13.93
CA THR A 50 0.25 -1.83 -14.10
C THR A 50 1.61 -2.38 -13.67
N VAL A 51 1.70 -3.70 -13.55
CA VAL A 51 2.95 -4.40 -13.27
C VAL A 51 3.70 -4.67 -14.58
N VAL A 52 4.99 -4.37 -14.58
CA VAL A 52 5.91 -4.77 -15.65
C VAL A 52 6.64 -6.02 -15.17
N HIS A 53 6.09 -7.17 -15.52
CA HIS A 53 6.65 -8.48 -15.19
C HIS A 53 8.07 -8.66 -15.76
N ASP A 54 8.93 -9.36 -15.02
CA ASP A 54 10.27 -9.66 -15.51
C ASP A 54 10.26 -10.66 -16.68
N HIS A 55 9.27 -11.54 -16.69
CA HIS A 55 9.09 -12.59 -17.69
C HIS A 55 7.61 -12.79 -18.00
N SER A 56 7.31 -13.27 -19.21
CA SER A 56 5.99 -13.74 -19.59
C SER A 56 6.10 -14.96 -20.48
N THR A 57 5.14 -15.88 -20.37
CA THR A 57 5.01 -17.01 -21.28
C THR A 57 4.39 -16.61 -22.63
N ARG A 58 3.90 -15.37 -22.76
CA ARG A 58 3.29 -14.87 -23.99
C ARG A 58 4.35 -14.40 -25.00
N PRO A 59 4.33 -14.91 -26.25
CA PRO A 59 5.22 -14.43 -27.29
C PRO A 59 5.10 -12.92 -27.52
N GLY A 60 6.24 -12.25 -27.70
CA GLY A 60 6.31 -10.80 -27.98
C GLY A 60 6.28 -9.89 -26.75
N TYR A 61 6.11 -10.44 -25.54
CA TYR A 61 6.15 -9.62 -24.32
C TYR A 61 7.49 -8.91 -24.11
N ASP A 62 8.62 -9.58 -24.38
CA ASP A 62 9.94 -8.97 -24.23
C ASP A 62 10.11 -7.73 -25.11
N ALA A 63 9.57 -7.76 -26.34
CA ALA A 63 9.58 -6.60 -27.22
C ALA A 63 8.70 -5.47 -26.67
N ILE A 64 7.52 -5.79 -26.11
CA ILE A 64 6.64 -4.81 -25.46
C ILE A 64 7.35 -4.15 -24.29
N ARG A 65 8.04 -4.93 -23.46
CA ARG A 65 8.83 -4.45 -22.33
C ARG A 65 9.97 -3.55 -22.77
N GLN A 66 10.75 -3.95 -23.79
CA GLN A 66 11.86 -3.17 -24.34
C GLN A 66 11.40 -1.82 -24.91
N ARG A 67 10.15 -1.68 -25.36
CA ARG A 67 9.64 -0.38 -25.84
C ARG A 67 9.66 0.72 -24.77
N LEU A 68 9.58 0.35 -23.49
CA LEU A 68 9.70 1.29 -22.37
C LEU A 68 11.08 1.94 -22.32
N GLU A 69 12.12 1.34 -22.91
CA GLU A 69 13.45 1.94 -22.94
C GLU A 69 13.54 3.12 -23.91
N PHE A 70 12.84 3.04 -25.06
CA PHE A 70 12.89 4.07 -26.09
C PHE A 70 12.26 5.39 -25.69
N GLY A 71 11.34 5.37 -24.72
CA GLY A 71 10.73 6.61 -24.21
C GLY A 71 11.58 7.34 -23.18
N VAL A 72 12.71 6.77 -22.75
CA VAL A 72 13.56 7.37 -21.71
C VAL A 72 14.74 8.07 -22.37
N THR A 73 14.88 9.38 -22.15
CA THR A 73 15.83 10.27 -22.84
C THR A 73 17.30 9.80 -22.76
N GLU A 74 17.70 9.14 -21.67
CA GLU A 74 19.05 8.61 -21.46
C GLU A 74 19.10 7.07 -21.50
N GLY A 75 18.00 6.43 -21.90
CA GLY A 75 17.80 4.99 -21.78
C GLY A 75 17.61 4.52 -20.34
N ILE A 76 17.48 3.20 -20.22
CA ILE A 76 17.31 2.48 -18.96
C ILE A 76 18.51 1.55 -18.78
N ALA A 77 19.15 1.63 -17.63
CA ALA A 77 20.27 0.76 -17.31
C ALA A 77 19.77 -0.68 -17.07
N PRO A 78 20.48 -1.74 -17.51
CA PRO A 78 20.02 -3.12 -17.43
C PRO A 78 19.59 -3.56 -16.02
N GLU A 79 20.19 -2.99 -14.97
CA GLU A 79 19.89 -3.25 -13.55
C GLU A 79 18.43 -2.99 -13.18
N TRP A 80 17.70 -2.17 -13.95
CA TRP A 80 16.29 -1.91 -13.72
C TRP A 80 15.39 -3.09 -14.11
N PHE A 81 15.73 -3.81 -15.19
CA PHE A 81 14.94 -4.91 -15.72
C PHE A 81 15.53 -6.29 -15.47
N SER A 82 16.78 -6.37 -15.02
CA SER A 82 17.45 -7.62 -14.64
C SER A 82 17.44 -7.79 -13.13
N PRO A 83 16.62 -8.71 -12.56
CA PRO A 83 16.62 -8.98 -11.12
C PRO A 83 17.99 -9.37 -10.57
N LYS A 84 18.84 -9.99 -11.41
CA LYS A 84 20.20 -10.42 -11.05
C LYS A 84 21.18 -9.27 -10.94
N GLU A 85 20.97 -8.19 -11.69
CA GLU A 85 21.86 -7.02 -11.71
C GLU A 85 21.31 -5.86 -10.85
N ARG A 86 20.05 -5.96 -10.40
CA ARG A 86 19.40 -4.95 -9.58
C ARG A 86 20.08 -4.81 -8.20
N THR A 87 20.58 -3.61 -7.91
CA THR A 87 21.26 -3.28 -6.65
C THR A 87 20.59 -2.13 -5.91
N ALA A 88 20.75 -2.10 -4.58
CA ALA A 88 20.21 -1.03 -3.73
C ALA A 88 20.80 0.33 -4.13
N GLU A 89 22.09 0.33 -4.46
CA GLU A 89 22.84 1.49 -4.90
C GLU A 89 22.30 2.03 -6.25
N ALA A 90 21.90 1.18 -7.18
CA ALA A 90 21.27 1.60 -8.44
C ALA A 90 19.88 2.23 -8.20
N LEU A 91 19.05 1.62 -7.35
CA LEU A 91 17.73 2.16 -7.02
C LEU A 91 17.83 3.46 -6.21
N ALA A 92 18.80 3.58 -5.31
CA ALA A 92 19.04 4.79 -4.54
C ALA A 92 19.44 5.98 -5.43
N LYS A 93 20.20 5.73 -6.50
CA LYS A 93 20.65 6.78 -7.43
C LYS A 93 19.52 7.31 -8.32
N ARG A 94 18.63 6.44 -8.78
CA ARG A 94 17.56 6.82 -9.73
C ARG A 94 16.27 6.07 -9.40
N PRO A 95 15.58 6.40 -8.29
CA PRO A 95 14.45 5.60 -7.77
C PRO A 95 13.19 5.60 -8.64
N VAL A 96 13.06 6.59 -9.53
CA VAL A 96 12.00 6.66 -10.53
C VAL A 96 12.65 6.96 -11.88
N ILE A 97 12.25 6.19 -12.88
CA ILE A 97 12.57 6.46 -14.29
C ILE A 97 11.38 7.15 -14.91
N ALA A 98 11.61 8.30 -15.54
CA ALA A 98 10.60 8.98 -16.35
C ALA A 98 10.85 8.69 -17.83
N GLY A 99 9.76 8.42 -18.56
CA GLY A 99 9.77 8.27 -20.00
C GLY A 99 8.53 8.89 -20.64
N ARG A 100 8.59 9.08 -21.96
CA ARG A 100 7.51 9.63 -22.77
C ARG A 100 7.28 8.76 -23.98
N SER A 101 6.02 8.43 -24.25
CA SER A 101 5.60 7.82 -25.51
C SER A 101 4.48 8.66 -26.10
N ALA A 102 4.71 9.22 -27.29
CA ALA A 102 3.85 10.27 -27.86
C ALA A 102 3.61 11.39 -26.84
N SER A 103 2.35 11.61 -26.43
CA SER A 103 1.94 12.63 -25.45
C SER A 103 1.58 12.02 -24.08
N ILE A 104 2.15 10.86 -23.76
CA ILE A 104 1.98 10.16 -22.49
C ILE A 104 3.31 10.16 -21.76
N ASP A 105 3.36 10.82 -20.60
CA ASP A 105 4.45 10.67 -19.65
C ASP A 105 4.14 9.48 -18.75
N TYR A 106 5.15 8.66 -18.53
CA TYR A 106 5.06 7.50 -17.66
C TYR A 106 6.28 7.38 -16.78
N TYR A 107 6.09 6.64 -15.69
CA TYR A 107 7.07 6.43 -14.67
C TYR A 107 7.24 4.95 -14.37
N LEU A 108 8.49 4.51 -14.25
CA LEU A 108 8.83 3.21 -13.70
C LEU A 108 9.37 3.38 -12.29
N SER A 109 8.86 2.58 -11.36
CA SER A 109 9.35 2.48 -9.98
C SER A 109 9.43 1.02 -9.55
N GLN A 110 10.16 0.75 -8.47
CA GLN A 110 10.27 -0.58 -7.90
C GLN A 110 9.40 -0.72 -6.64
N ARG A 111 8.92 -1.94 -6.39
CA ARG A 111 8.17 -2.29 -5.19
C ARG A 111 8.80 -3.53 -4.55
N ASN A 112 9.27 -3.40 -3.32
CA ASN A 112 9.75 -4.52 -2.52
C ASN A 112 8.58 -5.31 -1.91
N THR A 113 8.78 -6.59 -1.62
CA THR A 113 7.72 -7.46 -1.07
C THR A 113 7.70 -7.37 0.47
N PRO A 114 6.55 -7.06 1.10
CA PRO A 114 6.45 -7.01 2.56
C PRO A 114 6.41 -8.42 3.18
N PRO A 115 6.88 -8.61 4.43
CA PRO A 115 6.76 -9.88 5.14
C PRO A 115 5.31 -10.23 5.48
N LEU A 116 4.99 -11.52 5.66
CA LEU A 116 3.63 -12.03 5.92
C LEU A 116 3.37 -12.50 7.37
N TYR A 117 4.35 -12.41 8.26
CA TYR A 117 4.24 -12.91 9.63
C TYR A 117 3.28 -12.05 10.47
N GLY A 118 2.42 -12.69 11.27
CA GLY A 118 1.53 -12.02 12.20
C GLY A 118 0.34 -11.30 11.56
N MET A 119 0.03 -11.58 10.29
CA MET A 119 -1.08 -10.93 9.56
C MET A 119 -2.43 -11.16 10.22
N GLY A 120 -2.66 -12.33 10.83
CA GLY A 120 -3.89 -12.59 11.59
C GLY A 120 -4.06 -11.72 12.83
N ASP A 121 -2.98 -11.25 13.46
CA ASP A 121 -3.05 -10.31 14.57
C ASP A 121 -3.29 -8.88 14.09
N ILE A 122 -2.75 -8.51 12.93
CA ILE A 122 -3.04 -7.24 12.26
C ILE A 122 -4.53 -7.18 11.86
N GLU A 123 -5.11 -8.27 11.37
CA GLU A 123 -6.51 -8.32 10.95
C GLU A 123 -7.46 -7.91 12.07
N LYS A 124 -7.18 -8.34 13.31
CA LYS A 124 -7.97 -8.07 14.51
C LYS A 124 -7.92 -6.60 14.96
N ILE A 125 -7.04 -5.79 14.40
CA ILE A 125 -6.94 -4.35 14.74
C ILE A 125 -8.07 -3.60 14.04
N SER A 126 -8.89 -2.92 14.84
CA SER A 126 -10.01 -2.13 14.33
C SER A 126 -9.57 -0.76 13.78
N ALA A 127 -10.28 -0.24 12.78
CA ALA A 127 -10.06 1.12 12.30
C ALA A 127 -10.28 2.19 13.39
N GLY A 128 -11.14 1.93 14.38
CA GLY A 128 -11.34 2.81 15.54
C GLY A 128 -10.09 2.91 16.44
N GLN A 129 -9.36 1.81 16.61
CA GLN A 129 -8.08 1.80 17.32
C GLN A 129 -7.04 2.62 16.58
N LEU A 130 -6.93 2.46 15.26
CA LEU A 130 -6.03 3.24 14.41
C LEU A 130 -6.33 4.74 14.47
N ARG A 131 -7.61 5.14 14.39
CA ARG A 131 -8.01 6.56 14.52
C ARG A 131 -7.67 7.14 15.89
N THR A 132 -7.90 6.38 16.95
CA THR A 132 -7.59 6.82 18.32
C THR A 132 -6.08 7.02 18.49
N LEU A 133 -5.27 6.12 17.90
CA LEU A 133 -3.83 6.23 17.90
C LEU A 133 -3.35 7.45 17.12
N ALA A 134 -3.85 7.67 15.89
CA ALA A 134 -3.53 8.82 15.06
C ALA A 134 -3.75 10.16 15.79
N LEU A 135 -4.93 10.31 16.41
CA LEU A 135 -5.26 11.50 17.22
C LEU A 135 -4.32 11.68 18.41
N THR A 136 -3.89 10.59 19.03
CA THR A 136 -2.97 10.61 20.17
C THR A 136 -1.56 11.03 19.73
N GLN A 137 -1.05 10.46 18.64
CA GLN A 137 0.25 10.81 18.07
C GLN A 137 0.28 12.26 17.57
N SER A 138 -0.79 12.72 16.91
CA SER A 138 -0.93 14.11 16.48
C SER A 138 -0.87 15.08 17.65
N ARG A 139 -1.62 14.82 18.73
CA ARG A 139 -1.55 15.66 19.94
C ARG A 139 -0.16 15.62 20.59
N ALA A 140 0.41 14.43 20.77
CA ALA A 140 1.71 14.26 21.43
C ALA A 140 2.87 14.88 20.63
N SER A 141 2.75 14.92 19.31
CA SER A 141 3.76 15.52 18.43
C SER A 141 3.56 17.03 18.22
N GLY A 142 2.45 17.60 18.67
CA GLY A 142 2.08 19.00 18.38
C GLY A 142 1.68 19.20 16.91
N GLY A 143 1.06 18.19 16.29
CA GLY A 143 0.61 18.21 14.90
C GLY A 143 1.69 17.87 13.86
N ARG A 144 2.92 17.52 14.28
CA ARG A 144 4.01 17.17 13.36
C ARG A 144 3.88 15.78 12.75
N VAL A 145 3.23 14.85 13.45
CA VAL A 145 2.92 13.51 12.98
C VAL A 145 1.41 13.39 12.98
N THR A 146 0.78 13.33 11.82
CA THR A 146 -0.68 13.38 11.72
C THR A 146 -1.30 12.01 11.62
N GLY A 147 -0.69 11.11 10.86
CA GLY A 147 -1.11 9.73 10.67
C GLY A 147 -2.48 9.61 9.99
N ARG A 148 -2.51 9.10 8.76
CA ARG A 148 -3.77 8.90 8.02
C ARG A 148 -4.18 7.43 8.02
N VAL A 149 -5.46 7.18 8.32
CA VAL A 149 -6.02 5.83 8.34
C VAL A 149 -6.53 5.49 6.93
N ALA A 150 -5.74 4.72 6.18
CA ALA A 150 -6.22 3.95 5.02
C ALA A 150 -6.56 2.54 5.52
N GLY A 151 -6.17 1.48 4.83
CA GLY A 151 -6.23 0.09 5.29
C GLY A 151 -4.95 -0.41 5.98
N LYS A 152 -4.85 -1.73 6.17
CA LYS A 152 -3.80 -2.38 6.98
C LYS A 152 -2.71 -3.05 6.13
N TYR A 153 -3.04 -3.43 4.90
CA TYR A 153 -2.20 -4.27 4.04
C TYR A 153 -1.70 -3.53 2.80
N GLY A 154 -0.52 -3.95 2.32
CA GLY A 154 0.25 -3.26 1.29
C GLY A 154 1.06 -2.07 1.83
N TRP A 155 2.04 -1.60 1.06
CA TRP A 155 2.95 -0.51 1.44
C TRP A 155 2.25 0.84 1.68
N ARG A 156 1.06 1.03 1.12
CA ARG A 156 0.26 2.25 1.26
C ARG A 156 -1.07 2.00 1.97
N GLY A 157 -1.22 0.85 2.64
CA GLY A 157 -2.49 0.48 3.28
C GLY A 157 -3.65 0.41 2.30
N GLN A 158 -3.40 0.15 1.02
CA GLN A 158 -4.43 0.18 -0.01
C GLN A 158 -5.45 -0.96 0.07
N VAL A 159 -5.20 -1.95 0.94
CA VAL A 159 -6.14 -3.04 1.20
C VAL A 159 -6.51 -3.09 2.68
N GLU A 160 -7.81 -3.17 2.94
CA GLU A 160 -8.38 -3.11 4.30
C GLU A 160 -8.30 -4.45 5.04
N THR A 161 -8.64 -5.56 4.37
CA THR A 161 -8.80 -6.88 4.98
C THR A 161 -7.76 -7.87 4.47
N LEU A 162 -7.42 -8.86 5.28
CA LEU A 162 -6.47 -9.92 4.91
C LEU A 162 -6.97 -10.71 3.69
N ALA A 163 -8.27 -11.03 3.66
CA ALA A 163 -8.88 -11.73 2.53
C ALA A 163 -8.75 -10.91 1.23
N GLY A 164 -9.00 -9.60 1.29
CA GLY A 164 -8.79 -8.72 0.14
C GLY A 164 -7.32 -8.69 -0.31
N PHE A 165 -6.39 -8.76 0.63
CA PHE A 165 -4.96 -8.73 0.32
C PHE A 165 -4.52 -10.02 -0.39
N VAL A 166 -4.95 -11.18 0.12
CA VAL A 166 -4.66 -12.49 -0.49
C VAL A 166 -5.35 -12.65 -1.84
N VAL A 167 -6.61 -12.25 -1.97
CA VAL A 167 -7.32 -12.27 -3.25
C VAL A 167 -6.64 -11.34 -4.26
N GLY A 168 -6.25 -10.14 -3.84
CA GLY A 168 -5.53 -9.18 -4.68
C GLY A 168 -4.19 -9.74 -5.17
N ALA A 169 -3.42 -10.38 -4.30
CA ALA A 169 -2.18 -11.06 -4.67
C ALA A 169 -2.41 -12.19 -5.69
N CYS A 170 -3.43 -13.05 -5.47
CA CYS A 170 -3.79 -14.09 -6.43
C CYS A 170 -4.18 -13.50 -7.80
N ALA A 171 -5.06 -12.51 -7.83
CA ALA A 171 -5.62 -11.99 -9.08
C ALA A 171 -4.67 -11.08 -9.85
N THR A 172 -3.87 -10.28 -9.13
CA THR A 172 -3.07 -9.18 -9.70
C THR A 172 -1.60 -9.54 -9.82
N GLU A 173 -1.01 -10.14 -8.77
CA GLU A 173 0.42 -10.42 -8.75
C GLU A 173 0.73 -11.78 -9.39
N LEU A 174 -0.07 -12.81 -9.07
CA LEU A 174 0.05 -14.14 -9.68
C LEU A 174 -0.73 -14.27 -11.00
N GLY A 175 -1.62 -13.33 -11.29
CA GLY A 175 -2.44 -13.34 -12.51
C GLY A 175 -3.41 -14.52 -12.57
N LEU A 176 -3.96 -14.99 -11.44
CA LEU A 176 -4.92 -16.09 -11.40
C LEU A 176 -6.36 -15.58 -11.59
N ASN A 177 -7.17 -16.33 -12.34
CA ASN A 177 -8.61 -16.14 -12.35
C ASN A 177 -9.22 -16.74 -11.06
N VAL A 178 -9.74 -15.87 -10.19
CA VAL A 178 -10.32 -16.24 -8.88
C VAL A 178 -11.84 -16.47 -8.99
N GLY A 179 -12.31 -16.88 -10.17
CA GLY A 179 -13.73 -17.06 -10.47
C GLY A 179 -14.49 -15.74 -10.36
N GLU A 180 -15.69 -15.78 -9.77
CA GLU A 180 -16.54 -14.58 -9.63
C GLU A 180 -16.06 -13.63 -8.54
N VAL A 181 -15.07 -14.02 -7.73
CA VAL A 181 -14.61 -13.24 -6.58
C VAL A 181 -13.80 -12.05 -7.07
N ALA A 182 -12.71 -12.25 -7.81
CA ALA A 182 -11.88 -11.14 -8.30
C ALA A 182 -11.55 -11.27 -9.78
N ARG A 183 -11.52 -10.11 -10.43
CA ARG A 183 -11.06 -10.00 -11.81
C ARG A 183 -9.56 -10.19 -11.86
N GLN A 184 -9.12 -11.14 -12.68
CA GLN A 184 -7.73 -11.30 -13.08
C GLN A 184 -7.19 -9.98 -13.66
N ALA A 185 -5.93 -9.65 -13.36
CA ALA A 185 -5.26 -8.53 -14.02
C ALA A 185 -5.25 -8.70 -15.55
N ALA A 186 -5.20 -7.59 -16.27
CA ALA A 186 -5.06 -7.62 -17.72
C ALA A 186 -3.73 -8.29 -18.11
N ASP A 187 -3.76 -9.11 -19.16
CA ASP A 187 -2.53 -9.66 -19.71
C ASP A 187 -1.70 -8.51 -20.31
N PRO A 188 -0.43 -8.37 -19.89
CA PRO A 188 0.36 -7.19 -20.24
C PRO A 188 0.74 -7.12 -21.73
N ALA A 189 0.54 -8.21 -22.49
CA ALA A 189 0.76 -8.28 -23.92
C ALA A 189 -0.51 -8.48 -24.76
N ASP A 190 -1.67 -8.76 -24.15
CA ASP A 190 -2.94 -8.90 -24.85
C ASP A 190 -4.15 -8.46 -23.99
N PRO A 191 -4.64 -7.23 -24.15
CA PRO A 191 -5.70 -6.67 -23.30
C PRO A 191 -7.06 -7.38 -23.49
N ARG A 192 -7.17 -8.23 -24.52
CA ARG A 192 -8.36 -9.03 -24.83
C ARG A 192 -8.35 -10.40 -24.16
N TYR A 193 -7.20 -10.82 -23.62
CA TYR A 193 -7.10 -12.10 -22.95
C TYR A 193 -8.07 -12.17 -21.77
N ARG A 194 -8.78 -13.29 -21.70
CA ARG A 194 -9.66 -13.64 -20.62
C ARG A 194 -9.47 -15.13 -20.34
N SER A 195 -9.18 -15.47 -19.09
CA SER A 195 -9.21 -16.86 -18.68
C SER A 195 -10.64 -17.40 -18.77
N LEU A 196 -10.80 -18.58 -19.38
CA LEU A 196 -12.11 -19.19 -19.66
C LEU A 196 -12.70 -19.93 -18.45
N ALA A 197 -11.88 -20.22 -17.45
CA ALA A 197 -12.28 -20.92 -16.24
C ALA A 197 -11.49 -20.38 -15.03
N PRO A 198 -12.00 -20.53 -13.80
CA PRO A 198 -11.23 -20.19 -12.60
C PRO A 198 -9.95 -21.04 -12.50
N ASP A 199 -8.81 -20.39 -12.29
CA ASP A 199 -7.53 -21.05 -12.01
C ASP A 199 -7.45 -21.48 -10.53
N ILE A 200 -8.15 -20.74 -9.67
CA ILE A 200 -8.24 -21.01 -8.24
C ILE A 200 -9.68 -20.80 -7.76
N SER A 201 -10.20 -21.76 -7.00
CA SER A 201 -11.55 -21.66 -6.45
C SER A 201 -11.61 -20.68 -5.26
N PRO A 202 -12.79 -20.08 -4.99
CA PRO A 202 -13.00 -19.27 -3.80
C PRO A 202 -12.64 -19.99 -2.49
N THR A 203 -12.88 -21.31 -2.41
CA THR A 203 -12.51 -22.12 -1.25
C THR A 203 -11.00 -22.22 -1.07
N GLN A 204 -10.25 -22.47 -2.15
CA GLN A 204 -8.78 -22.51 -2.08
C GLN A 204 -8.18 -21.17 -1.67
N VAL A 205 -8.75 -20.04 -2.13
CA VAL A 205 -8.31 -18.71 -1.68
C VAL A 205 -8.65 -18.46 -0.21
N ALA A 206 -9.79 -18.94 0.27
CA ALA A 206 -10.13 -18.86 1.69
C ALA A 206 -9.16 -19.69 2.55
N ASP A 207 -8.75 -20.87 2.08
CA ASP A 207 -7.76 -21.71 2.77
C ASP A 207 -6.37 -21.05 2.77
N LEU A 208 -5.96 -20.43 1.66
CA LEU A 208 -4.73 -19.62 1.61
C LEU A 208 -4.81 -18.43 2.56
N THR A 209 -5.96 -17.76 2.64
CA THR A 209 -6.18 -16.65 3.58
C THR A 209 -6.04 -17.13 5.03
N ARG A 210 -6.60 -18.30 5.36
CA ARG A 210 -6.44 -18.90 6.69
C ARG A 210 -4.98 -19.23 7.00
N TYR A 211 -4.28 -19.84 6.04
CA TYR A 211 -2.86 -20.14 6.18
C TYR A 211 -2.04 -18.88 6.48
N VAL A 212 -2.23 -17.80 5.72
CA VAL A 212 -1.53 -16.52 5.95
C VAL A 212 -1.95 -15.90 7.30
N ALA A 213 -3.21 -16.03 7.71
CA ALA A 213 -3.68 -15.55 9.00
C ALA A 213 -3.04 -16.29 10.19
N GLU A 214 -2.69 -17.57 10.01
CA GLU A 214 -2.10 -18.42 11.04
C GLU A 214 -0.57 -18.29 11.14
N LEU A 215 0.09 -17.61 10.19
CA LEU A 215 1.52 -17.30 10.30
C LEU A 215 1.77 -16.45 11.57
N PRO A 216 2.50 -16.97 12.57
CA PRO A 216 2.65 -16.30 13.84
C PRO A 216 3.48 -15.02 13.68
N ALA A 217 3.24 -14.04 14.55
CA ALA A 217 4.17 -12.93 14.72
C ALA A 217 5.56 -13.47 15.15
N PRO A 218 6.67 -12.85 14.74
CA PRO A 218 8.00 -13.35 15.10
C PRO A 218 8.20 -13.43 16.62
N PRO A 219 8.78 -14.54 17.12
CA PRO A 219 8.99 -14.73 18.55
C PRO A 219 10.07 -13.78 19.07
N LYS A 220 9.99 -13.48 20.37
CA LYS A 220 11.08 -12.76 21.05
C LYS A 220 12.34 -13.64 21.06
N GLN A 221 13.45 -13.03 20.68
CA GLN A 221 14.74 -13.71 20.67
C GLN A 221 15.21 -14.07 22.08
N VAL A 222 15.83 -15.25 22.22
CA VAL A 222 16.48 -15.68 23.46
C VAL A 222 17.87 -15.06 23.50
N LEU A 223 18.02 -14.01 24.32
CA LEU A 223 19.28 -13.26 24.45
C LEU A 223 19.95 -13.55 25.79
N SER A 224 21.29 -13.49 25.82
CA SER A 224 22.08 -13.50 27.06
C SER A 224 21.75 -12.27 27.94
N SER A 225 22.20 -12.29 29.20
CA SER A 225 21.98 -11.16 30.12
C SER A 225 22.59 -9.85 29.60
N GLU A 226 23.79 -9.91 29.01
CA GLU A 226 24.48 -8.72 28.49
C GLU A 226 23.83 -8.20 27.20
N GLU A 227 23.53 -9.08 26.24
CA GLU A 227 22.81 -8.69 25.02
C GLU A 227 21.45 -8.05 25.36
N ARG A 228 20.70 -8.63 26.31
CA ARG A 228 19.42 -8.08 26.75
C ARG A 228 19.56 -6.68 27.35
N LYS A 229 20.63 -6.41 28.10
CA LYS A 229 20.92 -5.06 28.62
C LYS A 229 21.21 -4.07 27.49
N ARG A 230 22.00 -4.49 26.49
CA ARG A 230 22.34 -3.66 25.33
C ARG A 230 21.11 -3.36 24.46
N VAL A 231 20.34 -4.38 24.10
CA VAL A 231 19.06 -4.25 23.36
C VAL A 231 18.09 -3.33 24.10
N ARG A 232 17.97 -3.45 25.43
CA ARG A 232 17.13 -2.54 26.22
C ARG A 232 17.62 -1.09 26.18
N ARG A 233 18.94 -0.86 26.20
CA ARG A 233 19.51 0.49 26.04
C ARG A 233 19.23 1.03 24.64
N GLY A 234 19.33 0.19 23.62
CA GLY A 234 18.94 0.50 22.25
C GLY A 234 17.48 0.93 22.11
N GLU A 235 16.55 0.18 22.72
CA GLU A 235 15.11 0.52 22.73
C GLU A 235 14.87 1.87 23.42
N ILE A 236 15.60 2.20 24.49
CA ILE A 236 15.52 3.52 25.14
C ILE A 236 15.96 4.63 24.18
N ILE A 237 17.04 4.44 23.43
CA ILE A 237 17.54 5.41 22.45
C ILE A 237 16.54 5.55 21.30
N PHE A 238 16.00 4.43 20.79
CA PHE A 238 14.94 4.41 19.77
C PHE A 238 13.74 5.27 20.18
N ASN A 239 13.31 5.16 21.44
CA ASN A 239 12.26 6.00 22.01
C ASN A 239 12.68 7.48 22.11
N ALA A 240 13.89 7.77 22.57
CA ALA A 240 14.38 9.14 22.77
C ALA A 240 14.60 9.92 21.45
N VAL A 241 15.01 9.21 20.39
CA VAL A 241 15.08 9.73 19.01
C VAL A 241 13.69 10.13 18.51
N GLY A 242 12.65 9.42 18.96
CA GLY A 242 11.26 9.63 18.56
C GLY A 242 10.79 8.66 17.47
N CYS A 243 11.53 7.58 17.20
CA CYS A 243 11.12 6.55 16.25
C CYS A 243 9.79 5.90 16.67
N SER A 244 9.60 5.71 17.97
CA SER A 244 8.40 5.10 18.55
C SER A 244 7.14 5.97 18.49
N VAL A 245 7.22 7.20 17.95
CA VAL A 245 6.03 7.98 17.66
C VAL A 245 5.19 7.26 16.60
N CYS A 246 5.81 6.77 15.51
CA CYS A 246 5.12 5.98 14.47
C CYS A 246 5.34 4.47 14.66
N HIS A 247 6.57 4.07 15.04
CA HIS A 247 6.89 2.67 15.31
C HIS A 247 6.49 2.26 16.73
N VAL A 248 5.19 2.33 17.03
CA VAL A 248 4.66 2.01 18.36
C VAL A 248 4.85 0.54 18.69
N ARG A 249 5.47 0.24 19.83
CA ARG A 249 5.84 -1.13 20.20
C ARG A 249 4.68 -2.11 20.12
N ASP A 250 3.54 -1.75 20.68
CA ASP A 250 2.39 -2.65 20.81
C ASP A 250 1.14 -2.00 20.19
N LEU A 251 0.50 -2.72 19.27
CA LEU A 251 -0.81 -2.38 18.73
C LEU A 251 -1.72 -3.59 18.88
N ARG A 252 -2.19 -3.81 20.12
CA ARG A 252 -2.86 -5.07 20.50
C ARG A 252 -3.99 -5.45 19.52
N PRO A 253 -4.13 -6.75 19.18
CA PRO A 253 -3.39 -7.88 19.73
C PRO A 253 -1.94 -8.04 19.19
N ALA A 254 -1.55 -7.33 18.14
CA ALA A 254 -0.20 -7.35 17.57
C ALA A 254 0.83 -6.70 18.52
N SER A 255 1.43 -7.52 19.38
CA SER A 255 2.40 -7.07 20.39
C SER A 255 3.82 -7.14 19.84
N GLY A 256 4.65 -6.14 20.15
CA GLY A 256 6.00 -6.01 19.59
C GLY A 256 6.04 -5.72 18.08
N ILE A 257 4.94 -5.22 17.49
CA ILE A 257 4.82 -4.91 16.05
C ILE A 257 5.68 -3.72 15.62
N TYR A 258 5.93 -2.76 16.52
CA TYR A 258 6.65 -1.51 16.24
C TYR A 258 6.12 -0.80 14.98
N SER A 259 4.81 -0.61 14.93
CA SER A 259 4.11 0.07 13.83
C SER A 259 2.74 0.50 14.30
N ASP A 260 2.32 1.68 13.86
CA ASP A 260 0.98 2.21 14.02
C ASP A 260 0.03 1.84 12.87
N LEU A 261 0.56 1.23 11.80
CA LEU A 261 -0.14 0.92 10.55
C LEU A 261 -0.78 2.13 9.85
N LEU A 262 -0.35 3.35 10.19
CA LEU A 262 -0.86 4.59 9.60
C LEU A 262 0.00 5.03 8.42
N LEU A 263 -0.60 5.83 7.54
CA LEU A 263 0.08 6.53 6.47
C LEU A 263 0.72 7.82 6.98
N HIS A 264 1.97 8.06 6.60
CA HIS A 264 2.72 9.26 6.94
C HIS A 264 3.39 9.83 5.70
N ASP A 265 3.38 11.16 5.55
CA ASP A 265 4.21 11.85 4.57
C ASP A 265 5.69 11.63 4.93
N MET A 266 6.41 10.88 4.07
CA MET A 266 7.83 10.58 4.25
C MET A 266 8.76 11.50 3.47
N GLY A 267 8.22 12.61 2.94
CA GLY A 267 8.97 13.62 2.21
C GLY A 267 9.17 13.30 0.73
N LYS A 268 9.67 14.31 0.01
CA LYS A 268 9.87 14.24 -1.45
C LYS A 268 10.83 13.13 -1.90
N GLU A 269 11.85 12.82 -1.11
CA GLU A 269 12.86 11.81 -1.47
C GLU A 269 12.27 10.38 -1.55
N LEU A 270 11.16 10.13 -0.85
CA LEU A 270 10.43 8.87 -0.88
C LEU A 270 9.10 8.98 -1.64
N GLN A 271 8.90 10.01 -2.45
CA GLN A 271 7.73 10.11 -3.32
C GLN A 271 7.72 8.94 -4.33
N ASP A 272 6.55 8.39 -4.63
CA ASP A 272 6.36 7.34 -5.65
C ASP A 272 5.39 7.82 -6.72
N PRO A 273 5.50 7.35 -7.96
CA PRO A 273 4.52 7.65 -8.99
C PRO A 273 3.10 7.25 -8.63
N LEU A 274 2.92 6.10 -7.98
CA LEU A 274 1.61 5.60 -7.58
C LEU A 274 1.20 6.20 -6.22
N PRO A 275 0.15 7.05 -6.17
CA PRO A 275 -0.29 7.67 -4.92
C PRO A 275 -0.90 6.68 -3.93
N ALA A 276 -0.87 7.03 -2.65
CA ALA A 276 -1.67 6.37 -1.63
C ALA A 276 -3.18 6.55 -1.88
N PRO A 277 -4.04 5.66 -1.34
CA PRO A 277 -5.49 5.78 -1.49
C PRO A 277 -5.99 7.12 -0.92
N MET A 278 -6.82 7.83 -1.67
CA MET A 278 -7.36 9.14 -1.24
C MET A 278 -8.35 9.00 -0.07
N LEU A 279 -9.14 7.94 -0.03
CA LEU A 279 -10.19 7.75 0.97
C LEU A 279 -9.61 7.29 2.31
N GLU A 280 -10.04 7.93 3.39
CA GLU A 280 -9.78 7.48 4.75
C GLU A 280 -10.82 6.42 5.16
N LEU A 281 -10.39 5.38 5.89
CA LEU A 281 -11.32 4.42 6.50
C LEU A 281 -12.06 5.10 7.67
N THR A 282 -13.26 5.60 7.38
CA THR A 282 -14.14 6.29 8.34
C THR A 282 -15.06 5.35 9.12
N GLY A 283 -15.12 4.06 8.77
CA GLY A 283 -16.00 3.08 9.42
C GLY A 283 -15.69 2.86 10.90
N PHE A 284 -16.70 2.94 11.77
CA PHE A 284 -16.66 2.55 13.19
C PHE A 284 -16.81 1.04 13.42
N GLN A 285 -16.86 0.24 12.35
CA GLN A 285 -16.97 -1.20 12.51
C GLN A 285 -15.69 -1.70 13.18
N SER A 286 -15.87 -2.21 14.41
CA SER A 286 -14.96 -3.17 14.98
C SER A 286 -14.78 -4.26 13.94
N ALA A 287 -13.53 -4.58 13.60
CA ALA A 287 -13.24 -5.87 13.01
C ALA A 287 -13.52 -6.93 14.11
N GLU A 288 -14.80 -7.18 14.41
CA GLU A 288 -15.22 -8.56 14.47
C GLU A 288 -14.73 -9.15 13.15
N PRO A 289 -14.03 -10.29 13.12
CA PRO A 289 -13.55 -10.87 11.88
C PRO A 289 -14.79 -11.29 11.07
N THR A 290 -15.38 -10.34 10.37
CA THR A 290 -16.45 -10.54 9.41
C THR A 290 -15.79 -10.53 8.05
N SER A 291 -14.80 -11.42 7.91
CA SER A 291 -14.69 -12.08 6.63
C SER A 291 -16.05 -12.69 6.35
N ALA A 292 -16.67 -12.35 5.22
CA ALA A 292 -17.86 -13.05 4.73
C ALA A 292 -17.64 -14.58 4.65
N TYR A 293 -16.40 -15.04 4.79
CA TYR A 293 -15.99 -16.45 4.81
C TYR A 293 -15.94 -17.09 6.20
N GLN A 294 -16.16 -16.37 7.30
CA GLN A 294 -16.23 -16.99 8.63
C GLN A 294 -17.53 -17.80 8.84
N HIS A 295 -18.55 -17.58 7.99
CA HIS A 295 -19.87 -18.17 8.18
C HIS A 295 -20.21 -19.39 7.31
N GLN A 296 -19.40 -19.81 6.34
CA GLN A 296 -19.88 -20.80 5.37
C GLN A 296 -19.22 -22.18 5.36
N TYR A 297 -18.07 -22.44 5.97
CA TYR A 297 -17.52 -23.81 5.94
C TYR A 297 -16.75 -24.20 7.21
N GLY A 298 -17.24 -25.24 7.90
CA GLY A 298 -16.39 -26.10 8.76
C GLY A 298 -16.59 -26.05 10.27
N ARG A 299 -17.82 -26.19 10.81
CA ARG A 299 -17.97 -26.81 12.15
C ARG A 299 -17.67 -28.31 12.04
N GLY A 300 -16.39 -28.66 12.08
CA GLY A 300 -15.94 -30.01 12.37
C GLY A 300 -15.93 -30.24 13.87
N SER A 301 -16.93 -30.98 14.37
CA SER A 301 -16.88 -31.85 15.56
C SER A 301 -16.01 -31.40 16.75
N ALA A 302 -16.64 -30.79 17.76
CA ALA A 302 -16.20 -30.95 19.15
C ALA A 302 -17.41 -31.04 20.08
N SER A 303 -17.65 -32.29 20.49
CA SER A 303 -18.36 -32.82 21.64
C SER A 303 -19.24 -31.89 22.50
N SER A 304 -20.51 -32.30 22.58
CA SER A 304 -21.51 -31.89 23.56
C SER A 304 -21.14 -32.28 25.00
N TYR A 305 -21.25 -31.33 25.94
CA TYR A 305 -21.72 -31.61 27.30
C TYR A 305 -22.69 -30.48 27.71
N GLY A 306 -23.74 -30.87 28.43
CA GLY A 306 -25.00 -30.13 28.67
C GLY A 306 -24.85 -28.81 29.44
N SER A 307 -25.90 -28.06 29.73
CA SER A 307 -27.35 -28.27 29.79
C SER A 307 -27.95 -26.84 29.81
N GLY A 308 -29.05 -26.54 29.11
CA GLY A 308 -30.37 -26.55 29.73
C GLY A 308 -31.04 -25.16 29.73
N ARG A 309 -32.32 -25.15 29.31
CA ARG A 309 -33.41 -24.16 29.56
C ARG A 309 -33.69 -23.00 28.56
N ARG A 310 -34.75 -23.28 27.78
CA ARG A 310 -35.82 -22.44 27.19
C ARG A 310 -36.25 -21.19 27.97
N SER A 311 -36.60 -20.11 27.23
CA SER A 311 -37.91 -19.40 27.22
C SER A 311 -37.89 -18.25 26.18
N LYS A 312 -38.57 -18.34 25.04
CA LYS A 312 -39.90 -17.78 24.65
C LYS A 312 -40.11 -16.24 24.72
N ARG A 313 -40.20 -15.66 23.50
CA ARG A 313 -41.16 -14.64 22.95
C ARG A 313 -41.68 -13.49 23.83
N GLY A 314 -41.58 -12.28 23.28
CA GLY A 314 -42.48 -11.14 23.55
C GLY A 314 -42.35 -10.07 22.45
N ASN A 315 -43.48 -9.65 21.88
CA ASN A 315 -43.65 -8.75 20.75
C ASN A 315 -44.46 -7.54 21.23
N SER A 316 -44.08 -6.29 20.92
CA SER A 316 -45.06 -5.17 20.90
C SER A 316 -44.58 -3.98 20.06
N ARG A 317 -45.54 -3.44 19.30
CA ARG A 317 -45.53 -2.17 18.56
C ARG A 317 -46.06 -1.05 19.45
N SER A 318 -45.68 0.21 19.21
CA SER A 318 -46.61 1.35 19.16
C SER A 318 -45.95 2.62 18.59
N ASN A 319 -46.80 3.57 18.23
CA ASN A 319 -46.72 4.61 17.22
C ASN A 319 -46.58 6.02 17.85
N GLY A 320 -46.15 7.03 17.09
CA GLY A 320 -46.35 8.45 17.45
C GLY A 320 -45.45 9.42 16.70
N GLY A 321 -46.02 10.35 15.94
CA GLY A 321 -45.29 11.26 15.06
C GLY A 321 -45.55 12.77 15.25
N ARG A 322 -44.91 13.52 14.32
CA ARG A 322 -44.95 14.97 13.95
C ARG A 322 -44.10 15.98 14.75
N PRO A 323 -43.73 17.16 14.16
CA PRO A 323 -43.66 17.58 12.74
C PRO A 323 -42.30 18.21 12.31
N GLY A 324 -42.07 18.38 10.99
CA GLY A 324 -40.80 18.87 10.39
C GLY A 324 -40.67 20.39 10.15
N PRO A 325 -39.62 20.83 9.45
CA PRO A 325 -39.77 21.96 8.52
C PRO A 325 -39.00 21.85 7.18
N LYS A 326 -39.68 22.39 6.16
CA LYS A 326 -39.22 23.19 5.00
C LYS A 326 -38.36 22.56 3.89
N GLU A 327 -38.99 22.54 2.72
CA GLU A 327 -38.46 22.28 1.38
C GLU A 327 -37.39 23.31 0.96
N MET A 328 -36.30 22.82 0.36
CA MET A 328 -35.46 23.56 -0.60
C MET A 328 -35.34 22.73 -1.88
N GLY A 329 -35.48 23.42 -3.02
CA GLY A 329 -35.55 22.85 -4.37
C GLY A 329 -34.25 22.23 -4.90
N PRO A 330 -34.31 21.64 -6.11
CA PRO A 330 -33.34 20.65 -6.56
C PRO A 330 -32.07 21.33 -7.07
N ASN A 331 -30.98 21.21 -6.32
CA ASN A 331 -29.65 21.39 -6.88
C ASN A 331 -29.15 20.04 -7.37
N GLU A 332 -28.79 20.02 -8.66
CA GLU A 332 -28.15 18.93 -9.39
C GLU A 332 -26.86 18.50 -8.68
N LEU A 333 -26.98 17.53 -7.79
CA LEU A 333 -25.86 16.69 -7.38
C LEU A 333 -25.83 15.50 -8.34
N GLY A 334 -24.86 15.54 -9.24
CA GLY A 334 -24.53 14.43 -10.13
C GLY A 334 -24.51 13.11 -9.35
N ARG A 335 -25.21 12.12 -9.88
CA ARG A 335 -25.28 10.77 -9.32
C ARG A 335 -23.85 10.21 -9.26
N ASN A 336 -23.26 10.23 -8.07
CA ASN A 336 -22.03 9.53 -7.77
C ASN A 336 -22.35 8.04 -7.72
N GLU A 337 -21.93 7.27 -8.72
CA GLU A 337 -21.95 5.81 -8.66
C GLU A 337 -20.84 5.34 -7.70
N LEU A 338 -21.22 5.07 -6.46
CA LEU A 338 -20.45 4.27 -5.52
C LEU A 338 -20.42 2.83 -6.02
N GLY A 339 -19.44 2.47 -6.84
CA GLY A 339 -19.16 1.08 -7.17
C GLY A 339 -18.45 0.39 -6.01
N ARG A 340 -19.18 -0.35 -5.16
CA ARG A 340 -18.55 -1.42 -4.37
C ARG A 340 -18.24 -2.55 -5.34
N ASN A 341 -16.97 -2.95 -5.44
CA ASN A 341 -16.70 -4.31 -5.92
C ASN A 341 -17.12 -5.30 -4.82
N GLU A 342 -17.39 -6.55 -5.19
CA GLU A 342 -17.89 -7.59 -4.28
C GLU A 342 -16.91 -7.97 -3.15
N LEU A 343 -15.74 -7.32 -3.08
CA LEU A 343 -14.69 -7.57 -2.10
C LEU A 343 -14.49 -6.49 -1.03
N GLY A 344 -15.24 -5.39 -1.06
CA GLY A 344 -14.96 -4.29 -0.13
C GLY A 344 -13.55 -3.70 -0.33
N THR A 345 -12.93 -3.91 -1.49
CA THR A 345 -11.72 -3.18 -1.86
C THR A 345 -12.15 -1.76 -2.18
N MET A 346 -11.63 -0.77 -1.45
CA MET A 346 -11.72 0.62 -1.89
C MET A 346 -10.75 0.84 -3.04
N VAL A 347 -11.07 0.33 -4.23
CA VAL A 347 -10.49 0.87 -5.46
C VAL A 347 -11.23 2.17 -5.70
N SER A 348 -10.56 3.29 -5.44
CA SER A 348 -11.13 4.59 -5.71
C SER A 348 -11.45 4.69 -7.20
N THR A 349 -12.73 4.74 -7.56
CA THR A 349 -13.17 5.27 -8.87
C THR A 349 -12.96 6.78 -8.96
N VAL A 350 -12.56 7.45 -7.88
CA VAL A 350 -12.19 8.88 -7.87
C VAL A 350 -10.68 9.01 -7.82
N MET A 351 -10.05 9.18 -8.98
CA MET A 351 -8.64 9.53 -9.04
C MET A 351 -8.43 10.88 -8.36
N PRO A 352 -7.41 11.01 -7.47
CA PRO A 352 -7.12 12.31 -6.87
C PRO A 352 -6.63 13.25 -7.97
N ALA A 353 -7.11 14.50 -7.95
CA ALA A 353 -6.67 15.49 -8.92
C ALA A 353 -5.18 15.79 -8.72
N ALA A 354 -4.43 15.82 -9.81
CA ALA A 354 -3.04 16.24 -9.81
C ALA A 354 -2.94 17.77 -9.73
N VAL A 355 -1.93 18.28 -9.00
CA VAL A 355 -1.65 19.71 -8.97
C VAL A 355 -1.20 20.12 -10.37
N ALA A 356 -1.80 21.18 -10.93
CA ALA A 356 -1.43 21.69 -12.24
C ALA A 356 0.05 22.13 -12.24
N LEU A 357 0.82 21.60 -13.18
CA LEU A 357 2.23 21.92 -13.41
C LEU A 357 2.43 22.13 -14.91
N ASP A 358 3.43 22.91 -15.28
CA ASP A 358 3.83 23.06 -16.68
C ASP A 358 4.28 21.70 -17.22
N TYR A 359 3.84 21.36 -18.43
CA TYR A 359 4.24 20.12 -19.09
C TYR A 359 5.66 20.27 -19.63
N PRO A 360 6.65 19.51 -19.13
CA PRO A 360 8.04 19.74 -19.44
C PRO A 360 8.41 19.26 -20.85
N ASP A 361 9.42 19.89 -21.46
CA ASP A 361 9.93 19.49 -22.79
C ASP A 361 10.45 18.05 -22.82
N GLN A 362 11.01 17.58 -21.70
CA GLN A 362 11.46 16.20 -21.49
C GLN A 362 10.71 15.58 -20.31
N PRO A 363 10.38 14.27 -20.36
CA PRO A 363 9.71 13.61 -19.26
C PRO A 363 10.57 13.66 -17.99
N GLN A 364 9.98 14.18 -16.91
CA GLN A 364 10.62 14.24 -15.60
C GLN A 364 9.59 13.98 -14.52
N PHE A 365 9.94 13.13 -13.56
CA PHE A 365 9.09 12.96 -12.39
C PHE A 365 9.15 14.24 -11.53
N PRO A 366 8.01 14.83 -11.12
CA PRO A 366 7.95 16.15 -10.50
C PRO A 366 8.41 16.15 -9.02
N TRP A 367 9.62 15.66 -8.76
CA TRP A 367 10.22 15.51 -7.44
C TRP A 367 10.20 16.83 -6.66
N GLY A 368 9.35 16.89 -5.63
CA GLY A 368 9.24 18.08 -4.79
C GLY A 368 8.92 19.39 -5.53
N SER A 369 8.45 19.30 -6.79
CA SER A 369 8.01 20.47 -7.57
C SER A 369 6.78 21.12 -6.95
N VAL A 370 5.99 20.33 -6.23
CA VAL A 370 4.93 20.81 -5.33
C VAL A 370 5.48 20.86 -3.90
N THR A 371 5.55 22.05 -3.32
CA THR A 371 6.17 22.24 -2.01
C THR A 371 5.28 21.69 -0.90
N HIS A 372 5.85 21.44 0.29
CA HIS A 372 5.04 21.03 1.44
C HIS A 372 3.99 22.09 1.82
N ALA A 373 4.23 23.38 1.55
CA ALA A 373 3.23 24.42 1.80
C ALA A 373 2.05 24.30 0.83
N ASP A 374 2.32 24.00 -0.45
CA ASP A 374 1.29 23.84 -1.48
C ASP A 374 0.39 22.64 -1.22
N LEU A 375 0.91 21.58 -0.58
CA LEU A 375 0.18 20.36 -0.24
C LEU A 375 -0.73 20.52 0.99
N GLN A 376 -0.75 21.68 1.64
CA GLN A 376 -1.62 21.92 2.79
C GLN A 376 -3.06 22.28 2.36
N GLY A 377 -4.01 22.09 3.26
CA GLY A 377 -5.41 22.49 3.05
C GLY A 377 -6.09 21.69 1.93
N LYS A 378 -6.55 22.39 0.88
CA LYS A 378 -7.34 21.79 -0.21
C LYS A 378 -6.55 20.78 -1.05
N ALA A 379 -5.23 20.91 -1.11
CA ALA A 379 -4.37 20.00 -1.88
C ALA A 379 -3.89 18.78 -1.07
N ARG A 380 -4.29 18.62 0.20
CA ARG A 380 -3.83 17.48 1.02
C ARG A 380 -4.22 16.11 0.44
N ASN A 381 -5.28 16.08 -0.36
CA ASN A 381 -5.81 14.88 -1.02
C ASN A 381 -5.47 14.86 -2.53
N SER A 382 -4.56 15.73 -2.98
CA SER A 382 -4.09 15.73 -4.37
C SER A 382 -3.23 14.51 -4.66
N TRP A 383 -3.08 14.19 -5.95
CA TRP A 383 -2.18 13.14 -6.42
C TRP A 383 -0.78 13.30 -5.78
N ASP A 384 -0.20 14.50 -5.85
CA ASP A 384 1.15 14.82 -5.37
C ASP A 384 1.32 14.67 -3.85
N ALA A 385 0.29 15.02 -3.08
CA ALA A 385 0.31 14.82 -1.64
C ALA A 385 0.37 13.32 -1.30
N LEU A 386 -0.51 12.56 -1.94
CA LEU A 386 -0.67 11.12 -1.68
C LEU A 386 0.53 10.31 -2.17
N GLN A 387 1.28 10.78 -3.17
CA GLN A 387 2.52 10.15 -3.62
C GLN A 387 3.60 10.09 -2.54
N ARG A 388 3.54 10.92 -1.50
CA ARG A 388 4.54 10.98 -0.42
C ARG A 388 4.21 10.11 0.79
N GLU A 389 3.00 9.54 0.84
CA GLU A 389 2.49 8.87 2.02
C GLU A 389 2.77 7.36 2.06
N TRP A 390 3.45 6.89 3.10
CA TRP A 390 3.74 5.47 3.28
C TRP A 390 3.18 4.94 4.58
N LYS A 391 2.75 3.69 4.56
CA LYS A 391 2.33 3.00 5.77
C LYS A 391 3.56 2.68 6.58
N THR A 392 3.55 2.95 7.89
CA THR A 392 4.60 2.47 8.80
C THR A 392 4.66 0.94 8.72
N PRO A 393 5.69 0.30 8.12
CA PRO A 393 5.75 -1.15 8.07
C PRO A 393 6.02 -1.71 9.48
N PRO A 394 5.43 -2.87 9.86
CA PRO A 394 5.85 -3.59 11.06
C PRO A 394 7.37 -3.83 11.07
N LEU A 395 8.03 -3.64 12.21
CA LEU A 395 9.45 -3.98 12.35
C LEU A 395 9.68 -5.45 12.76
N TRP A 396 8.61 -6.24 12.79
CA TRP A 396 8.69 -7.69 12.87
C TRP A 396 9.58 -8.26 11.77
N GLY A 397 10.71 -8.84 12.16
CA GLY A 397 11.68 -9.41 11.22
C GLY A 397 12.56 -8.40 10.48
N VAL A 398 12.60 -7.13 10.91
CA VAL A 398 13.38 -6.10 10.21
C VAL A 398 14.89 -6.42 10.16
N ALA A 399 15.42 -7.19 11.11
CA ALA A 399 16.82 -7.58 11.09
C ALA A 399 17.18 -8.41 9.84
N ASP A 400 16.22 -9.18 9.32
CA ASP A 400 16.45 -10.21 8.29
C ASP A 400 15.72 -9.89 6.97
N SER A 401 15.16 -8.67 6.83
CA SER A 401 14.32 -8.28 5.69
C SER A 401 15.00 -7.38 4.67
N ALA A 402 16.32 -7.21 4.75
CA ALA A 402 17.07 -6.42 3.78
C ALA A 402 16.82 -6.94 2.34
N PRO A 403 16.73 -6.05 1.34
CA PRO A 403 16.89 -4.61 1.42
C PRO A 403 15.64 -3.89 1.99
N TYR A 404 15.82 -2.66 2.42
CA TYR A 404 14.82 -1.88 3.16
C TYR A 404 14.11 -0.82 2.32
N LEU A 405 13.04 -0.28 2.90
CA LEU A 405 12.08 0.65 2.28
C LEU A 405 11.20 -0.03 1.23
N HIS A 406 10.21 0.74 0.76
CA HIS A 406 9.15 0.27 -0.11
C HIS A 406 9.62 -0.20 -1.50
N ASP A 407 10.84 0.14 -1.88
CA ASP A 407 11.46 -0.17 -3.16
C ASP A 407 12.84 -0.82 -3.00
N GLY A 408 13.27 -1.12 -1.78
CA GLY A 408 14.56 -1.75 -1.52
C GLY A 408 15.77 -0.82 -1.68
N ARG A 409 15.63 0.48 -1.90
CA ARG A 409 16.81 1.35 -2.17
C ARG A 409 17.81 1.45 -1.01
N ALA A 410 17.45 1.03 0.20
CA ALA A 410 18.32 1.06 1.37
C ALA A 410 18.90 -0.34 1.63
N LYS A 411 20.24 -0.44 1.71
CA LYS A 411 20.93 -1.70 1.95
C LYS A 411 21.07 -2.02 3.43
N THR A 412 21.23 -0.99 4.25
CA THR A 412 21.37 -1.11 5.70
C THR A 412 20.24 -0.42 6.44
N LEU A 413 20.04 -0.77 7.71
CA LEU A 413 19.10 -0.08 8.59
C LEU A 413 19.48 1.40 8.75
N THR A 414 20.77 1.72 8.78
CA THR A 414 21.26 3.11 8.80
C THR A 414 20.80 3.86 7.56
N ASP A 415 21.03 3.31 6.35
CA ASP A 415 20.57 3.93 5.11
C ASP A 415 19.06 4.15 5.16
N ALA A 416 18.30 3.15 5.60
CA ALA A 416 16.85 3.23 5.70
C ALA A 416 16.40 4.38 6.63
N ILE A 417 17.03 4.52 7.80
CA ILE A 417 16.76 5.61 8.74
C ILE A 417 17.12 6.97 8.11
N GLU A 418 18.23 7.04 7.38
CA GLU A 418 18.66 8.27 6.70
C GLU A 418 17.74 8.67 5.54
N TRP A 419 16.98 7.76 4.95
CA TRP A 419 15.96 8.12 3.94
C TRP A 419 14.68 8.74 4.53
N HIS A 420 14.47 8.66 5.84
CA HIS A 420 13.24 9.19 6.46
C HIS A 420 13.13 10.72 6.31
N GLY A 421 12.10 11.19 5.62
CA GLY A 421 11.77 12.60 5.47
C GLY A 421 10.41 12.95 6.07
N GLY A 422 9.84 14.08 5.64
CA GLY A 422 8.48 14.51 6.01
C GLY A 422 8.23 14.51 7.52
N GLU A 423 7.18 13.82 7.96
CA GLU A 423 6.80 13.71 9.39
C GLU A 423 7.92 13.08 10.25
N ALA A 424 8.74 12.20 9.66
CA ALA A 424 9.84 11.53 10.33
C ALA A 424 11.16 12.33 10.32
N ALA A 425 11.22 13.49 9.65
CA ALA A 425 12.46 14.26 9.49
C ALA A 425 13.10 14.68 10.83
N HIS A 426 12.30 14.92 11.86
CA HIS A 426 12.81 15.23 13.20
C HIS A 426 13.50 14.02 13.87
N ALA A 427 12.92 12.82 13.72
CA ALA A 427 13.53 11.60 14.25
C ALA A 427 14.83 11.29 13.50
N LYS A 428 14.85 11.38 12.17
CA LYS A 428 16.09 11.28 11.37
C LYS A 428 17.18 12.23 11.88
N ARG A 429 16.87 13.51 12.06
CA ARG A 429 17.84 14.51 12.55
C ARG A 429 18.41 14.17 13.93
N LYS A 430 17.61 13.57 14.81
CA LYS A 430 18.10 13.11 16.12
C LYS A 430 18.99 11.88 15.99
N PHE A 431 18.65 10.95 15.11
CA PHE A 431 19.45 9.76 14.83
C PHE A 431 20.84 10.12 14.30
N VAL A 432 20.94 10.98 13.29
CA VAL A 432 22.24 11.39 12.71
C VAL A 432 23.13 12.18 13.67
N ASN A 433 22.58 12.67 14.79
CA ASN A 433 23.30 13.37 15.85
C ASN A 433 23.64 12.48 17.06
N LEU A 434 23.31 11.19 17.01
CA LEU A 434 23.73 10.23 18.04
C LEU A 434 25.25 10.04 17.97
N SER A 435 25.86 9.71 19.11
CA SER A 435 27.24 9.21 19.09
C SER A 435 27.31 7.81 18.50
N ASP A 436 28.49 7.39 18.02
CA ASP A 436 28.69 6.06 17.43
C ASP A 436 28.19 4.93 18.35
N GLY A 437 28.49 5.01 19.66
CA GLY A 437 28.02 4.01 20.64
C GLY A 437 26.51 4.04 20.87
N GLN A 438 25.85 5.20 20.72
CA GLN A 438 24.39 5.26 20.77
C GLN A 438 23.75 4.67 19.50
N THR A 439 24.34 4.96 18.33
CA THR A 439 23.93 4.39 17.06
C THR A 439 24.06 2.86 17.08
N GLU A 440 25.19 2.33 17.54
CA GLU A 440 25.43 0.89 17.71
C GLU A 440 24.35 0.24 18.58
N LEU A 441 24.04 0.81 19.75
CA LEU A 441 23.02 0.27 20.64
C LEU A 441 21.61 0.30 20.00
N LEU A 442 21.25 1.37 19.30
CA LEU A 442 19.97 1.43 18.58
C LEU A 442 19.89 0.36 17.49
N LEU A 443 20.96 0.19 16.70
CA LEU A 443 21.02 -0.82 15.66
C LEU A 443 20.99 -2.24 16.25
N GLU A 444 21.61 -2.49 17.40
CA GLU A 444 21.48 -3.78 18.11
C GLU A 444 20.05 -4.08 18.54
N PHE A 445 19.30 -3.07 18.97
CA PHE A 445 17.88 -3.24 19.24
C PHE A 445 17.11 -3.64 17.98
N LEU A 446 17.31 -2.95 16.85
CA LEU A 446 16.66 -3.31 15.59
C LEU A 446 17.07 -4.71 15.10
N ASN A 447 18.36 -5.05 15.22
CA ASN A 447 18.90 -6.37 14.87
C ASN A 447 18.40 -7.50 15.79
N SER A 448 17.78 -7.16 16.94
CA SER A 448 17.11 -8.14 17.79
C SER A 448 15.69 -8.51 17.30
N LEU A 449 15.12 -7.74 16.38
CA LEU A 449 13.80 -7.96 15.79
C LEU A 449 13.90 -8.87 14.56
N LYS A 450 14.16 -10.15 14.82
CA LYS A 450 14.39 -11.17 13.79
C LYS A 450 13.12 -11.84 13.28
N ALA A 451 13.18 -12.38 12.07
CA ALA A 451 12.12 -13.20 11.49
C ALA A 451 11.98 -14.52 12.29
N PRO A 452 10.86 -15.25 12.17
CA PRO A 452 10.77 -16.59 12.74
C PRO A 452 11.88 -17.47 12.14
N SER A 453 12.52 -18.30 12.98
CA SER A 453 13.43 -19.33 12.48
C SER A 453 12.64 -20.34 11.62
N GLU A 454 13.24 -20.80 10.52
CA GLU A 454 12.70 -21.90 9.70
C GLU A 454 12.48 -23.19 10.49
#